data_AF-A0A7S0KJC5-F1
#
_entry.id   AF-A0A7S0KJC5-F1
#
_cell.length_a   1.000
_cell.length_b   1.000
_cell.length_c   1.000
_cell.angle_alpha   90.00
_cell.angle_beta   90.00
_cell.angle_gamma   90.00
#
_symmetry.space_group_name_H-M   'P 1'
#
loop_
_entity.id
_entity.type
_entity.pdbx_description
1 polymer ?
#
loop_
_entity_poly.entity_id
_entity_poly.type
_entity_poly.pdbx_seq_one_letter_code
_entity_poly.pdbx_strand_id
1 'polypeptide(L)'
;MRRARWWSIPRACVVVACACVVVVGVASRAGSGAAHGVTSALGGGFLKKPWMSTTSSAVQTTLTQYDGDLHVLSCVARDRSDDDDVDEKEDGDDERVGVTWVLDGQTFRDARGRFGRGSSDDDDHDEDEDDRDDADGDDDAEERRSASEIRQEERQKARGAHRLHSPHRVTRAAGLVASTIERYFPSRLRGRNGTFEPFEVVFEVSDAPSSPCLQQDYALKHCDFEQWAPIFAFGSAPKDAKLLPPLVPSTLSVLEKCFGRALKAKRFLSDEPGCDFLSYPEIKYSEAADCDNPDAPSRAACRYHGLFSIDAVDDEREYAWDNLIPRVVWRGSDYVFLSKNYEGFKGNALEALRDIAASSNRTRAMESYVKSPDIGPRLRAVLMSKLKPSKFDARFFNWGGTSAPNAEERSALGKHLGVDADKHLGEVEFGRYKYHLDLGGGGGTTWSGVIPKLSMPGVLFHHETIMKDSYFDSLLPWVHYVPIREDASDLEEKLAWAEHHPHQTRQISLNADAWVRNFRRAKNLLRHNYEKLAKPLGERVLKGYLIPFERAHADPKTARVRERAALASVRVDTTTTTTITTP
;
A
#
# COMPACT_ATOMS: atom_id res chain seq x y z
N MET A 1 -66.56 42.64 27.72
CA MET A 1 -66.07 43.58 28.79
C MET A 1 -64.76 42.99 29.33
N ARG A 2 -63.66 43.76 29.51
CA ARG A 2 -63.18 44.40 30.78
C ARG A 2 -63.20 43.42 31.98
N ARG A 3 -62.16 43.19 32.80
CA ARG A 3 -60.77 43.71 33.04
C ARG A 3 -59.95 42.64 33.84
N ALA A 4 -58.64 42.74 34.17
CA ALA A 4 -57.42 43.08 33.39
C ALA A 4 -56.12 43.05 34.28
N ARG A 5 -55.17 42.12 34.03
CA ARG A 5 -53.78 42.05 34.58
C ARG A 5 -53.67 41.75 36.11
N TRP A 6 -52.55 41.24 36.64
CA TRP A 6 -51.24 41.91 36.87
C TRP A 6 -49.99 41.00 36.61
N TRP A 7 -48.78 41.54 36.76
CA TRP A 7 -47.47 40.91 36.48
C TRP A 7 -46.70 40.43 37.74
N SER A 8 -45.75 39.50 37.56
CA SER A 8 -44.61 39.24 38.47
C SER A 8 -43.43 38.58 37.72
N ILE A 9 -42.20 39.03 38.01
CA ILE A 9 -40.88 38.66 37.41
C ILE A 9 -39.82 38.97 38.51
N PRO A 10 -38.59 38.38 38.59
CA PRO A 10 -37.96 37.23 37.91
C PRO A 10 -37.44 36.13 38.90
N ARG A 11 -36.73 35.10 38.38
CA ARG A 11 -35.34 34.80 38.80
C ARG A 11 -34.62 33.87 37.79
N ALA A 12 -33.29 33.75 37.93
CA ALA A 12 -32.37 33.26 36.90
C ALA A 12 -31.64 31.95 37.29
N CYS A 13 -30.76 31.50 36.39
CA CYS A 13 -30.05 30.22 36.41
C CYS A 13 -29.26 29.90 37.68
N VAL A 14 -29.16 28.61 38.01
CA VAL A 14 -28.02 28.01 38.72
C VAL A 14 -27.63 26.74 37.98
N VAL A 15 -26.35 26.62 37.60
CA VAL A 15 -25.76 25.38 37.07
C VAL A 15 -25.23 24.56 38.24
N VAL A 16 -25.53 23.27 38.28
CA VAL A 16 -24.99 22.36 39.30
C VAL A 16 -23.68 21.75 38.78
N ALA A 17 -22.56 22.21 39.33
CA ALA A 17 -21.28 21.50 39.27
C ALA A 17 -21.04 20.80 40.62
N CYS A 18 -20.46 19.61 40.61
CA CYS A 18 -19.95 18.94 41.80
C CYS A 18 -18.56 18.37 41.53
N ALA A 19 -17.66 18.48 42.51
CA ALA A 19 -16.22 18.42 42.28
C ALA A 19 -15.59 17.07 42.64
N CYS A 20 -14.40 16.81 42.08
CA CYS A 20 -13.55 15.69 42.46
C CYS A 20 -13.07 15.82 43.92
N VAL A 21 -12.98 14.70 44.62
CA VAL A 21 -12.36 14.62 45.95
C VAL A 21 -10.85 14.40 45.80
N VAL A 22 -10.04 15.25 46.43
CA VAL A 22 -8.59 15.06 46.57
C VAL A 22 -8.31 14.52 47.98
N VAL A 23 -7.59 13.40 48.07
CA VAL A 23 -7.07 12.87 49.33
C VAL A 23 -5.67 13.42 49.58
N VAL A 24 -5.43 13.97 50.76
CA VAL A 24 -4.15 14.58 51.16
C VAL A 24 -3.37 13.65 52.07
N GLY A 25 -2.12 13.33 51.70
CA GLY A 25 -1.11 12.73 52.58
C GLY A 25 -0.06 13.77 53.00
N VAL A 26 0.47 13.68 54.22
CA VAL A 26 1.25 14.76 54.86
C VAL A 26 2.58 14.29 55.44
N ALA A 27 3.64 15.08 55.23
CA ALA A 27 4.97 15.03 55.85
C ALA A 27 5.87 13.81 55.47
N SER A 28 7.21 13.86 55.63
CA SER A 28 8.03 14.80 56.42
C SER A 28 9.36 15.23 55.74
N ARG A 29 10.15 16.05 56.47
CA ARG A 29 11.34 16.80 56.04
C ARG A 29 12.67 16.04 56.28
N ALA A 30 13.75 16.39 55.56
CA ALA A 30 14.91 17.16 56.08
C ALA A 30 16.19 17.05 55.20
N GLY A 31 17.08 18.07 55.28
CA GLY A 31 18.48 18.06 54.78
C GLY A 31 18.63 18.44 53.29
N SER A 32 19.06 19.63 52.82
CA SER A 32 20.09 20.61 53.22
C SER A 32 21.51 20.34 52.68
N GLY A 33 21.86 21.00 51.56
CA GLY A 33 23.20 21.05 50.96
C GLY A 33 23.14 21.82 49.64
N ALA A 34 24.06 22.74 49.36
CA ALA A 34 23.94 23.69 48.24
C ALA A 34 25.27 24.01 47.55
N ALA A 35 25.27 24.08 46.21
CA ALA A 35 26.03 25.03 45.40
C ALA A 35 25.65 24.97 43.90
N HIS A 36 25.48 26.14 43.29
CA HIS A 36 25.61 26.51 41.86
C HIS A 36 24.97 25.66 40.73
N GLY A 37 24.18 26.31 39.86
CA GLY A 37 23.70 25.72 38.58
C GLY A 37 22.48 26.44 38.00
N VAL A 38 22.69 27.56 37.30
CA VAL A 38 21.66 28.42 36.69
C VAL A 38 22.29 29.06 35.44
N THR A 39 21.75 29.07 34.21
CA THR A 39 20.42 28.69 33.64
C THR A 39 20.70 27.91 32.32
N SER A 40 19.77 27.25 31.61
CA SER A 40 18.31 27.12 31.65
C SER A 40 17.87 25.75 31.06
N ALA A 41 16.62 25.60 30.61
CA ALA A 41 16.13 24.43 29.88
C ALA A 41 15.22 24.83 28.69
N LEU A 42 15.36 24.12 27.56
CA LEU A 42 14.32 23.96 26.53
C LEU A 42 14.60 22.66 25.74
N GLY A 43 14.06 21.53 26.22
CA GLY A 43 14.08 20.26 25.49
C GLY A 43 12.86 20.14 24.58
N GLY A 44 13.05 20.04 23.27
CA GLY A 44 11.99 20.03 22.25
C GLY A 44 11.21 18.71 22.14
N GLY A 45 10.54 18.28 23.21
CA GLY A 45 9.61 17.15 23.17
C GLY A 45 8.29 17.52 22.47
N PHE A 46 8.08 17.05 21.23
CA PHE A 46 6.82 17.24 20.52
C PHE A 46 5.70 16.38 21.15
N LEU A 47 4.90 16.99 22.02
CA LEU A 47 3.67 16.40 22.54
C LEU A 47 2.67 16.18 21.38
N LYS A 48 2.42 14.91 21.02
CA LYS A 48 1.25 14.52 20.21
C LYS A 48 -0.01 15.10 20.88
N LYS A 49 -0.83 15.84 20.12
CA LYS A 49 -2.03 16.51 20.67
C LYS A 49 -3.05 15.48 21.18
N PRO A 50 -3.73 15.72 22.31
CA PRO A 50 -4.71 14.78 22.85
C PRO A 50 -6.03 14.81 22.05
N TRP A 51 -6.16 13.89 21.09
CA TRP A 51 -7.44 13.51 20.49
C TRP A 51 -7.98 12.27 21.21
N MET A 52 -8.66 12.47 22.34
CA MET A 52 -9.15 11.38 23.20
C MET A 52 -10.53 11.73 23.81
N SER A 53 -11.58 11.18 23.22
CA SER A 53 -12.92 11.10 23.84
C SER A 53 -13.81 10.00 23.22
N THR A 54 -13.54 9.61 21.96
CA THR A 54 -14.33 8.61 21.21
C THR A 54 -13.50 7.44 20.66
N THR A 55 -12.17 7.55 20.62
CA THR A 55 -11.27 6.48 20.16
C THR A 55 -11.24 5.31 21.14
N SER A 56 -11.25 4.08 20.64
CA SER A 56 -11.23 2.89 21.49
C SER A 56 -9.86 2.63 22.14
N SER A 57 -9.86 2.04 23.34
CA SER A 57 -8.64 1.77 24.11
C SER A 57 -7.59 0.96 23.32
N ALA A 58 -8.03 0.01 22.50
CA ALA A 58 -7.13 -0.80 21.68
C ALA A 58 -6.47 0.03 20.55
N VAL A 59 -7.22 0.91 19.88
CA VAL A 59 -6.67 1.85 18.90
C VAL A 59 -5.66 2.80 19.56
N GLN A 60 -5.99 3.32 20.75
CA GLN A 60 -5.08 4.18 21.51
C GLN A 60 -3.76 3.48 21.91
N THR A 61 -3.81 2.23 22.38
CA THR A 61 -2.60 1.43 22.68
C THR A 61 -1.78 1.20 21.41
N THR A 62 -2.44 0.88 20.29
CA THR A 62 -1.79 0.66 18.98
C THR A 62 -1.04 1.90 18.51
N LEU A 63 -1.68 3.08 18.50
CA LEU A 63 -1.08 4.37 18.09
C LEU A 63 0.02 4.87 19.05
N THR A 64 0.15 4.25 20.23
CA THR A 64 1.18 4.55 21.23
C THR A 64 2.39 3.63 21.11
N GLN A 65 2.21 2.37 20.74
CA GLN A 65 3.28 1.36 20.69
C GLN A 65 3.79 1.06 19.26
N TYR A 66 2.94 1.22 18.24
CA TYR A 66 3.37 1.12 16.85
C TYR A 66 3.99 2.44 16.38
N ASP A 67 5.30 2.53 16.52
CA ASP A 67 6.11 3.61 15.95
C ASP A 67 6.28 3.39 14.44
N GLY A 68 5.30 3.89 13.66
CA GLY A 68 5.18 3.77 12.20
C GLY A 68 4.00 4.59 11.64
N ASP A 69 3.84 4.64 10.31
CA ASP A 69 2.82 5.48 9.62
C ASP A 69 1.43 4.82 9.67
N LEU A 70 0.67 5.11 10.75
CA LEU A 70 -0.69 4.63 10.99
C LEU A 70 -1.75 5.70 10.83
N HIS A 71 -2.89 5.26 10.30
CA HIS A 71 -4.09 6.05 10.10
C HIS A 71 -5.31 5.34 10.68
N VAL A 72 -6.31 6.13 11.09
CA VAL A 72 -7.58 5.65 11.61
C VAL A 72 -8.72 6.17 10.75
N LEU A 73 -9.44 5.23 10.12
CA LEU A 73 -10.72 5.51 9.46
C LEU A 73 -11.86 5.13 10.40
N SER A 74 -12.52 6.14 10.99
CA SER A 74 -13.70 5.98 11.82
C SER A 74 -14.97 6.13 10.98
N CYS A 75 -15.97 5.30 11.28
CA CYS A 75 -17.32 5.42 10.74
C CYS A 75 -18.26 5.84 11.87
N VAL A 76 -18.86 7.03 11.74
CA VAL A 76 -19.74 7.63 12.75
C VAL A 76 -21.14 7.86 12.18
N ALA A 77 -22.15 8.01 13.04
CA ALA A 77 -23.48 8.41 12.60
C ALA A 77 -23.45 9.82 12.00
N ARG A 78 -24.31 10.08 11.01
CA ARG A 78 -24.59 11.42 10.48
C ARG A 78 -25.12 12.31 11.61
N ASP A 79 -24.44 13.41 11.89
CA ASP A 79 -25.03 14.50 12.66
C ASP A 79 -26.19 15.13 11.85
N ARG A 80 -27.31 15.38 12.51
CA ARG A 80 -28.52 15.99 11.93
C ARG A 80 -28.66 17.48 12.30
N SER A 81 -27.70 18.06 13.03
CA SER A 81 -27.78 19.44 13.53
C SER A 81 -27.36 20.53 12.53
N ASP A 82 -26.72 20.18 11.42
CA ASP A 82 -26.30 21.12 10.35
C ASP A 82 -27.30 21.23 9.17
N ASP A 83 -28.42 20.48 9.18
CA ASP A 83 -29.43 20.49 8.11
C ASP A 83 -30.53 21.55 8.38
N ASP A 84 -30.19 22.85 8.28
CA ASP A 84 -31.17 23.97 8.34
C ASP A 84 -32.13 23.99 7.12
N ASP A 85 -31.72 23.39 5.99
CA ASP A 85 -32.53 23.27 4.77
C ASP A 85 -33.54 22.10 4.88
N VAL A 86 -34.70 22.36 5.48
CA VAL A 86 -35.86 21.46 5.45
C VAL A 86 -36.69 21.70 4.19
N ASP A 87 -36.53 20.86 3.16
CA ASP A 87 -37.63 20.30 2.36
C ASP A 87 -37.12 19.37 1.24
N GLU A 88 -37.07 18.05 1.52
CA GLU A 88 -37.29 17.00 0.50
C GLU A 88 -37.50 15.64 1.20
N LYS A 89 -38.76 15.26 1.43
CA LYS A 89 -39.15 13.89 1.80
C LYS A 89 -39.70 13.20 0.55
N GLU A 90 -38.88 12.43 -0.15
CA GLU A 90 -39.40 11.41 -1.06
C GLU A 90 -40.01 10.26 -0.22
N ASP A 91 -41.30 10.01 -0.40
CA ASP A 91 -42.01 8.95 0.31
C ASP A 91 -41.54 7.55 -0.11
N GLY A 92 -40.83 6.85 0.78
CA GLY A 92 -40.72 5.39 0.72
C GLY A 92 -39.32 4.76 0.90
N ASP A 93 -38.25 5.54 1.03
CA ASP A 93 -36.92 4.97 1.29
C ASP A 93 -36.67 4.82 2.81
N ASP A 94 -36.70 3.56 3.26
CA ASP A 94 -36.74 3.13 4.66
C ASP A 94 -35.59 3.69 5.52
N GLU A 95 -35.90 4.12 6.76
CA GLU A 95 -35.11 5.03 7.62
C GLU A 95 -33.60 4.76 7.64
N ARG A 96 -32.85 5.37 6.70
CA ARG A 96 -31.40 5.26 6.67
C ARG A 96 -30.77 6.16 7.73
N VAL A 97 -30.15 5.55 8.73
CA VAL A 97 -29.07 6.24 9.45
C VAL A 97 -27.96 6.52 8.44
N GLY A 98 -27.76 7.80 8.12
CA GLY A 98 -26.60 8.22 7.34
C GLY A 98 -25.33 7.99 8.15
N VAL A 99 -24.21 7.72 7.49
CA VAL A 99 -22.91 7.57 8.12
C VAL A 99 -21.91 8.56 7.53
N THR A 100 -21.03 9.09 8.38
CA THR A 100 -19.92 9.94 7.97
C THR A 100 -18.62 9.19 8.19
N TRP A 101 -17.73 9.23 7.21
CA TRP A 101 -16.37 8.71 7.30
C TRP A 101 -15.42 9.81 7.76
N VAL A 102 -14.65 9.52 8.81
CA VAL A 102 -13.68 10.44 9.42
C VAL A 102 -12.31 9.78 9.35
N LEU A 103 -11.33 10.44 8.74
CA LEU A 103 -9.95 9.99 8.60
C LEU A 103 -9.06 10.89 9.45
N ASP A 104 -8.34 10.30 10.42
CA ASP A 104 -7.41 11.01 11.32
C ASP A 104 -8.02 12.27 11.97
N GLY A 105 -9.30 12.17 12.35
CA GLY A 105 -10.08 13.25 12.98
C GLY A 105 -10.73 14.26 12.02
N GLN A 106 -10.54 14.13 10.70
CA GLN A 106 -11.10 15.02 9.68
C GLN A 106 -12.20 14.34 8.86
N THR A 107 -13.26 15.07 8.49
CA THR A 107 -14.33 14.53 7.64
C THR A 107 -13.79 14.16 6.26
N PHE A 108 -13.64 12.87 6.00
CA PHE A 108 -13.15 12.31 4.74
C PHE A 108 -14.28 12.25 3.71
N ARG A 109 -15.45 11.73 4.11
CA ARG A 109 -16.61 11.60 3.23
C ARG A 109 -17.91 11.73 4.02
N ASP A 110 -18.79 12.62 3.58
CA ASP A 110 -20.06 12.92 4.24
C ASP A 110 -21.14 11.86 3.96
N ALA A 111 -22.23 11.95 4.72
CA ALA A 111 -23.38 11.06 4.59
C ALA A 111 -24.23 11.26 3.31
N ARG A 112 -23.90 12.27 2.48
CA ARG A 112 -24.43 12.43 1.11
C ARG A 112 -23.47 11.82 0.08
N GLY A 113 -22.36 11.22 0.52
CA GLY A 113 -21.36 10.53 -0.29
C GLY A 113 -20.28 11.42 -0.89
N ARG A 114 -20.27 12.72 -0.56
CA ARG A 114 -19.31 13.73 -1.06
C ARG A 114 -18.05 13.68 -0.21
N PHE A 115 -16.88 13.91 -0.80
CA PHE A 115 -15.65 14.05 -0.02
C PHE A 115 -15.63 15.39 0.74
N GLY A 116 -14.93 15.43 1.87
CA GLY A 116 -14.75 16.67 2.64
C GLY A 116 -13.83 17.66 1.92
N ARG A 117 -13.82 18.93 2.36
CA ARG A 117 -12.99 20.02 1.77
C ARG A 117 -11.46 19.85 1.93
N GLY A 118 -10.98 18.64 2.24
CA GLY A 118 -9.58 18.22 2.19
C GLY A 118 -9.27 17.28 1.01
N SER A 119 -10.23 17.04 0.12
CA SER A 119 -10.06 16.31 -1.13
C SER A 119 -10.56 17.19 -2.27
N SER A 120 -9.64 17.80 -3.02
CA SER A 120 -9.91 18.22 -4.38
C SER A 120 -10.21 16.99 -5.24
N ASP A 121 -11.11 17.13 -6.20
CA ASP A 121 -11.11 16.29 -7.39
C ASP A 121 -10.06 16.92 -8.31
N ASP A 122 -8.86 16.34 -8.36
CA ASP A 122 -7.83 16.69 -9.34
C ASP A 122 -7.89 15.63 -10.45
N ASP A 123 -8.33 16.04 -11.65
CA ASP A 123 -8.42 15.18 -12.84
C ASP A 123 -7.02 14.71 -13.30
N ASP A 124 -6.94 13.58 -14.01
CA ASP A 124 -5.67 12.90 -14.33
C ASP A 124 -4.72 13.73 -15.24
N HIS A 125 -3.81 14.50 -14.62
CA HIS A 125 -2.52 14.93 -15.19
C HIS A 125 -1.42 14.86 -14.11
N ASP A 126 -0.35 14.09 -14.36
CA ASP A 126 0.88 14.10 -13.54
C ASP A 126 1.74 15.35 -13.89
N GLU A 127 1.20 16.55 -13.63
CA GLU A 127 1.91 17.83 -13.79
C GLU A 127 2.82 18.13 -12.58
N ASP A 128 3.96 17.43 -12.52
CA ASP A 128 5.12 17.86 -11.71
C ASP A 128 5.76 19.11 -12.36
N GLU A 129 5.14 20.29 -12.20
CA GLU A 129 5.80 21.58 -12.42
C GLU A 129 6.86 21.82 -11.32
N ASP A 130 8.14 21.81 -11.69
CA ASP A 130 9.25 22.40 -10.91
C ASP A 130 10.09 23.30 -11.85
N ASP A 131 9.82 24.59 -11.76
CA ASP A 131 10.63 25.80 -12.05
C ASP A 131 11.75 25.79 -13.12
N ARG A 132 11.65 26.75 -14.06
CA ARG A 132 12.78 27.23 -14.88
C ARG A 132 13.40 28.48 -14.25
N ASP A 133 14.55 28.33 -13.60
CA ASP A 133 15.42 29.47 -13.27
C ASP A 133 16.25 29.88 -14.51
N ASP A 134 15.66 30.72 -15.38
CA ASP A 134 16.42 31.47 -16.39
C ASP A 134 17.16 32.63 -15.69
N ALA A 135 18.50 32.60 -15.73
CA ALA A 135 19.35 33.56 -15.01
C ALA A 135 19.79 34.75 -15.87
N ASP A 136 19.56 35.98 -15.39
CA ASP A 136 20.20 37.22 -15.87
C ASP A 136 20.03 38.37 -14.84
N GLY A 137 21.05 39.23 -14.69
CA GLY A 137 20.90 40.59 -14.14
C GLY A 137 21.32 40.87 -12.68
N ASP A 138 22.40 41.62 -12.54
CA ASP A 138 23.01 42.17 -11.31
C ASP A 138 22.10 43.06 -10.43
N ASP A 139 22.30 43.09 -9.09
CA ASP A 139 22.93 44.22 -8.37
C ASP A 139 22.98 44.05 -6.82
N ASP A 140 23.78 44.89 -6.14
CA ASP A 140 24.14 44.85 -4.71
C ASP A 140 22.98 45.01 -3.68
N ALA A 141 22.96 44.19 -2.62
CA ALA A 141 22.31 44.51 -1.33
C ALA A 141 22.90 43.72 -0.13
N GLU A 142 23.27 44.42 0.95
CA GLU A 142 23.96 43.84 2.13
C GLU A 142 23.00 43.27 3.21
N GLU A 143 23.18 41.98 3.50
CA GLU A 143 22.64 41.14 4.59
C GLU A 143 21.78 41.77 5.71
N ARG A 144 20.44 41.56 5.64
CA ARG A 144 19.55 41.46 6.83
C ARG A 144 18.38 40.48 6.63
N ARG A 145 18.61 39.17 6.77
CA ARG A 145 17.52 38.17 6.81
C ARG A 145 16.57 38.46 7.99
N SER A 146 15.27 38.54 7.72
CA SER A 146 14.26 38.80 8.74
C SER A 146 13.88 37.54 9.53
N ALA A 147 13.39 37.75 10.76
CA ALA A 147 12.79 36.68 11.56
C ALA A 147 11.45 36.17 11.00
N SER A 148 11.00 36.67 9.84
CA SER A 148 9.90 36.14 9.03
C SER A 148 10.42 35.12 8.03
N GLU A 149 11.46 35.47 7.28
CA GLU A 149 12.10 34.58 6.28
C GLU A 149 12.69 33.34 6.93
N ILE A 150 13.38 33.47 8.07
CA ILE A 150 13.89 32.31 8.83
C ILE A 150 12.73 31.38 9.24
N ARG A 151 11.57 31.93 9.62
CA ARG A 151 10.37 31.14 9.93
C ARG A 151 9.62 30.62 8.69
N GLN A 152 9.89 31.16 7.50
CA GLN A 152 9.45 30.58 6.22
C GLN A 152 10.39 29.45 5.78
N GLU A 153 11.72 29.63 5.87
CA GLU A 153 12.72 28.57 5.65
C GLU A 153 12.53 27.40 6.64
N GLU A 154 12.30 27.65 7.93
CA GLU A 154 11.99 26.57 8.89
C GLU A 154 10.66 25.89 8.57
N ARG A 155 9.64 26.63 8.10
CA ARG A 155 8.38 26.03 7.63
C ARG A 155 8.54 25.27 6.31
N GLN A 156 9.42 25.70 5.40
CA GLN A 156 9.75 24.99 4.16
C GLN A 156 10.61 23.76 4.45
N LYS A 157 11.55 23.82 5.40
CA LYS A 157 12.33 22.65 5.87
C LYS A 157 11.45 21.66 6.62
N ALA A 158 10.52 22.11 7.47
CA ALA A 158 9.53 21.25 8.12
C ALA A 158 8.52 20.64 7.13
N ARG A 159 8.13 21.37 6.07
CA ARG A 159 7.30 20.84 4.97
C ARG A 159 8.07 19.87 4.08
N GLY A 160 9.34 20.16 3.78
CA GLY A 160 10.23 19.32 2.99
C GLY A 160 10.56 18.01 3.68
N ALA A 161 10.84 18.04 4.99
CA ALA A 161 10.99 16.86 5.83
C ALA A 161 9.71 16.00 5.92
N HIS A 162 8.56 16.54 5.51
CA HIS A 162 7.28 15.81 5.42
C HIS A 162 6.88 15.42 3.98
N ARG A 163 7.66 15.78 2.94
CA ARG A 163 7.42 15.36 1.54
C ARG A 163 7.87 13.90 1.28
N LEU A 164 7.36 12.95 2.06
CA LEU A 164 7.25 11.55 1.62
C LEU A 164 5.80 11.25 1.27
N HIS A 165 5.43 11.36 -0.02
CA HIS A 165 4.47 10.54 -0.82
C HIS A 165 3.13 10.03 -0.20
N SER A 166 2.74 10.43 1.01
CA SER A 166 1.75 9.72 1.84
C SER A 166 0.29 10.13 1.57
N PRO A 167 -0.09 11.42 1.45
CA PRO A 167 -1.51 11.83 1.42
C PRO A 167 -2.38 11.06 0.42
N HIS A 168 -1.93 10.89 -0.83
CA HIS A 168 -2.70 10.14 -1.83
C HIS A 168 -2.77 8.64 -1.53
N ARG A 169 -1.71 8.03 -0.99
CA ARG A 169 -1.74 6.61 -0.58
C ARG A 169 -2.74 6.39 0.55
N VAL A 170 -2.76 7.27 1.54
CA VAL A 170 -3.68 7.23 2.69
C VAL A 170 -5.13 7.40 2.24
N THR A 171 -5.44 8.42 1.42
CA THR A 171 -6.81 8.64 0.93
C THR A 171 -7.29 7.51 0.02
N ARG A 172 -6.41 6.92 -0.80
CA ARG A 172 -6.73 5.77 -1.65
C ARG A 172 -7.04 4.51 -0.83
N ALA A 173 -6.25 4.23 0.22
CA ALA A 173 -6.51 3.12 1.14
C ALA A 173 -7.79 3.34 1.95
N ALA A 174 -8.00 4.52 2.52
CA ALA A 174 -9.24 4.88 3.22
C ALA A 174 -10.48 4.76 2.31
N GLY A 175 -10.38 5.24 1.07
CA GLY A 175 -11.42 5.11 0.04
C GLY A 175 -11.72 3.65 -0.32
N LEU A 176 -10.71 2.78 -0.39
CA LEU A 176 -10.86 1.35 -0.60
C LEU A 176 -11.54 0.65 0.60
N VAL A 177 -11.14 0.97 1.83
CA VAL A 177 -11.80 0.45 3.05
C VAL A 177 -13.26 0.86 3.08
N ALA A 178 -13.56 2.15 2.93
CA ALA A 178 -14.93 2.68 2.92
C ALA A 178 -15.80 2.00 1.83
N SER A 179 -15.30 1.96 0.59
CA SER A 179 -16.02 1.34 -0.55
C SER A 179 -16.23 -0.18 -0.35
N THR A 180 -15.27 -0.86 0.28
CA THR A 180 -15.37 -2.30 0.60
C THR A 180 -16.42 -2.54 1.69
N ILE A 181 -16.48 -1.68 2.70
CA ILE A 181 -17.48 -1.76 3.76
C ILE A 181 -18.88 -1.45 3.21
N GLU A 182 -19.03 -0.39 2.43
CA GLU A 182 -20.29 -0.04 1.75
C GLU A 182 -20.82 -1.16 0.85
N ARG A 183 -19.94 -1.90 0.15
CA ARG A 183 -20.33 -2.99 -0.74
C ARG A 183 -20.68 -4.29 0.00
N TYR A 184 -19.89 -4.69 0.99
CA TYR A 184 -19.99 -6.02 1.59
C TYR A 184 -20.61 -6.06 3.00
N PHE A 185 -20.87 -4.91 3.62
CA PHE A 185 -21.46 -4.78 4.96
C PHE A 185 -22.66 -3.81 5.02
N PRO A 186 -23.60 -3.80 4.05
CA PRO A 186 -24.64 -2.76 3.94
C PRO A 186 -25.65 -2.75 5.10
N SER A 187 -25.74 -3.83 5.88
CA SER A 187 -26.53 -3.88 7.12
C SER A 187 -25.82 -3.20 8.30
N ARG A 188 -24.49 -3.17 8.34
CA ARG A 188 -23.72 -2.54 9.43
C ARG A 188 -23.85 -1.02 9.43
N LEU A 189 -23.96 -0.44 8.23
CA LEU A 189 -24.06 1.02 8.04
C LEU A 189 -25.46 1.57 8.36
N ARG A 190 -26.51 0.74 8.27
CA ARG A 190 -27.88 1.13 8.64
C ARG A 190 -28.12 1.16 10.15
N GLY A 191 -27.21 0.59 10.94
CA GLY A 191 -27.44 0.31 12.35
C GLY A 191 -28.44 -0.83 12.57
N ARG A 192 -28.92 -0.98 13.81
CA ARG A 192 -29.90 -1.98 14.22
C ARG A 192 -30.95 -1.31 15.10
N ASN A 193 -32.23 -1.52 14.81
CA ASN A 193 -33.35 -0.94 15.58
C ASN A 193 -33.23 0.60 15.76
N GLY A 194 -32.74 1.32 14.73
CA GLY A 194 -32.51 2.77 14.77
C GLY A 194 -31.22 3.23 15.48
N THR A 195 -30.47 2.34 16.13
CA THR A 195 -29.18 2.70 16.75
C THR A 195 -28.01 2.34 15.84
N PHE A 196 -27.06 3.26 15.69
CA PHE A 196 -25.79 3.02 15.02
C PHE A 196 -24.64 3.13 16.04
N GLU A 197 -23.90 2.05 16.20
CA GLU A 197 -22.65 2.03 16.95
C GLU A 197 -21.51 2.49 16.05
N PRO A 198 -20.68 3.48 16.43
CA PRO A 198 -19.45 3.81 15.73
C PRO A 198 -18.48 2.62 15.65
N PHE A 199 -17.53 2.67 14.71
CA PHE A 199 -16.41 1.73 14.64
C PHE A 199 -15.20 2.36 13.97
N GLU A 200 -14.04 1.73 14.14
CA GLU A 200 -12.73 2.22 13.69
C GLU A 200 -12.00 1.13 12.89
N VAL A 201 -11.26 1.52 11.86
CA VAL A 201 -10.31 0.66 11.14
C VAL A 201 -8.94 1.32 11.18
N VAL A 202 -7.96 0.64 11.75
CA VAL A 202 -6.55 1.08 11.78
C VAL A 202 -5.84 0.49 10.56
N PHE A 203 -5.04 1.29 9.86
CA PHE A 203 -4.34 0.85 8.65
C PHE A 203 -3.01 1.57 8.44
N GLU A 204 -2.13 0.97 7.63
CA GLU A 204 -0.88 1.56 7.14
C GLU A 204 -0.78 1.49 5.61
N VAL A 205 0.01 2.38 5.02
CA VAL A 205 0.22 2.49 3.55
C VAL A 205 1.69 2.53 3.12
N SER A 206 2.61 2.23 4.05
CA SER A 206 4.04 2.01 3.77
C SER A 206 4.24 0.88 2.76
N ASP A 207 5.31 0.94 1.95
CA ASP A 207 5.65 -0.17 1.03
C ASP A 207 5.90 -1.48 1.78
N ALA A 208 6.39 -1.40 3.03
CA ALA A 208 6.36 -2.47 4.01
C ALA A 208 6.28 -1.90 5.44
N PRO A 209 5.66 -2.62 6.40
CA PRO A 209 5.61 -2.21 7.80
C PRO A 209 7.01 -1.99 8.35
N SER A 210 7.16 -0.89 9.08
CA SER A 210 8.38 -0.54 9.82
C SER A 210 7.98 -0.10 11.22
N SER A 211 8.23 -0.98 12.19
CA SER A 211 8.05 -0.71 13.62
C SER A 211 9.17 -1.36 14.43
N PRO A 212 9.65 -0.77 15.53
CA PRO A 212 10.57 -1.44 16.45
C PRO A 212 10.00 -2.73 17.04
N CYS A 213 8.67 -2.89 17.09
CA CYS A 213 7.99 -4.12 17.50
C CYS A 213 8.25 -5.34 16.58
N LEU A 214 8.88 -5.15 15.40
CA LEU A 214 9.38 -6.25 14.57
C LEU A 214 10.64 -6.93 15.16
N GLN A 215 11.36 -6.23 16.04
CA GLN A 215 12.52 -6.77 16.74
C GLN A 215 12.09 -7.47 18.02
N GLN A 216 12.30 -8.79 18.11
CA GLN A 216 11.80 -9.63 19.21
C GLN A 216 12.19 -9.11 20.60
N ASP A 217 13.44 -8.65 20.76
CA ASP A 217 13.96 -8.09 22.01
C ASP A 217 13.30 -6.77 22.43
N TYR A 218 12.79 -5.98 21.48
CA TYR A 218 12.03 -4.77 21.76
C TYR A 218 10.56 -5.14 22.06
N ALA A 219 9.97 -6.00 21.22
CA ALA A 219 8.59 -6.47 21.34
C ALA A 219 8.28 -7.03 22.73
N LEU A 220 9.13 -7.94 23.24
CA LEU A 220 9.00 -8.57 24.56
C LEU A 220 9.04 -7.59 25.75
N LYS A 221 9.42 -6.32 25.55
CA LYS A 221 9.57 -5.30 26.59
C LYS A 221 8.59 -4.13 26.44
N HIS A 222 8.06 -3.90 25.24
CA HIS A 222 7.39 -2.64 24.88
C HIS A 222 6.09 -2.79 24.05
N CYS A 223 5.79 -3.98 23.50
CA CYS A 223 4.68 -4.18 22.58
C CYS A 223 3.69 -5.23 23.08
N ASP A 224 2.55 -4.78 23.63
CA ASP A 224 1.46 -5.64 24.10
C ASP A 224 0.45 -5.89 22.97
N PHE A 225 0.79 -6.86 22.11
CA PHE A 225 -0.01 -7.21 20.94
C PHE A 225 -1.43 -7.71 21.26
N GLU A 226 -1.73 -8.15 22.50
CA GLU A 226 -3.09 -8.56 22.88
C GLU A 226 -4.02 -7.36 23.07
N GLN A 227 -3.46 -6.19 23.42
CA GLN A 227 -4.19 -4.92 23.54
C GLN A 227 -4.27 -4.12 22.24
N TRP A 228 -3.71 -4.59 21.13
CA TRP A 228 -3.71 -3.85 19.87
C TRP A 228 -5.01 -4.04 19.06
N ALA A 229 -5.39 -3.00 18.33
CA ALA A 229 -6.37 -3.08 17.26
C ALA A 229 -5.74 -3.79 16.03
N PRO A 230 -6.54 -4.48 15.20
CA PRO A 230 -6.05 -5.05 13.94
C PRO A 230 -5.57 -3.95 12.98
N ILE A 231 -4.34 -4.06 12.49
CA ILE A 231 -3.72 -3.09 11.55
C ILE A 231 -3.82 -3.64 10.13
N PHE A 232 -4.60 -3.00 9.27
CA PHE A 232 -4.75 -3.42 7.87
C PHE A 232 -3.61 -2.84 7.01
N ALA A 233 -2.75 -3.72 6.47
CA ALA A 233 -1.55 -3.32 5.73
C ALA A 233 -1.80 -3.30 4.21
N PHE A 234 -1.66 -2.12 3.58
CA PHE A 234 -1.93 -1.90 2.15
C PHE A 234 -0.67 -1.92 1.25
N GLY A 235 0.48 -2.28 1.82
CA GLY A 235 1.73 -2.61 1.11
C GLY A 235 2.09 -4.11 1.22
N SER A 236 3.36 -4.44 1.06
CA SER A 236 3.89 -5.79 1.30
C SER A 236 3.92 -6.08 2.82
N ALA A 237 3.72 -7.34 3.24
CA ALA A 237 3.67 -7.72 4.66
C ALA A 237 4.45 -9.01 4.95
N PRO A 238 4.84 -9.30 6.21
CA PRO A 238 5.60 -10.50 6.54
C PRO A 238 4.84 -11.81 6.28
N LYS A 239 5.56 -12.86 5.88
CA LYS A 239 5.02 -14.22 5.67
C LYS A 239 4.71 -14.94 6.99
N ASP A 240 5.54 -14.80 8.03
CA ASP A 240 5.17 -15.26 9.39
C ASP A 240 4.44 -14.13 10.13
N ALA A 241 3.15 -14.33 10.37
CA ALA A 241 2.30 -13.41 11.13
C ALA A 241 2.77 -13.20 12.59
N LYS A 242 3.61 -14.08 13.15
CA LYS A 242 4.18 -13.91 14.49
C LYS A 242 5.10 -12.71 14.63
N LEU A 243 5.69 -12.22 13.53
CA LEU A 243 6.58 -11.06 13.54
C LEU A 243 5.83 -9.76 13.87
N LEU A 244 4.51 -9.71 13.60
CA LEU A 244 3.64 -8.60 13.98
C LEU A 244 2.18 -9.07 14.08
N PRO A 245 1.78 -9.76 15.17
CA PRO A 245 0.50 -10.49 15.27
C PRO A 245 -0.79 -9.70 15.00
N PRO A 246 -0.88 -8.38 15.30
CA PRO A 246 -2.05 -7.57 14.97
C PRO A 246 -2.15 -7.17 13.49
N LEU A 247 -1.10 -7.37 12.69
CA LEU A 247 -1.07 -7.00 11.27
C LEU A 247 -1.96 -7.92 10.44
N VAL A 248 -2.70 -7.33 9.51
CA VAL A 248 -3.62 -7.97 8.58
C VAL A 248 -3.17 -7.63 7.15
N PRO A 249 -2.41 -8.53 6.47
CA PRO A 249 -2.02 -8.35 5.08
C PRO A 249 -3.24 -8.17 4.17
N SER A 250 -3.44 -6.95 3.68
CA SER A 250 -4.67 -6.54 2.98
C SER A 250 -4.44 -6.39 1.47
N THR A 251 -5.48 -6.06 0.71
CA THR A 251 -5.36 -5.74 -0.71
C THR A 251 -4.34 -4.61 -0.94
N LEU A 252 -3.41 -4.77 -1.87
CA LEU A 252 -2.44 -3.70 -2.17
C LEU A 252 -3.17 -2.43 -2.62
N SER A 253 -2.78 -1.27 -2.08
CA SER A 253 -3.31 0.06 -2.44
C SER A 253 -3.23 0.38 -3.94
N VAL A 254 -2.20 -0.13 -4.64
CA VAL A 254 -2.02 0.07 -6.09
C VAL A 254 -3.11 -0.62 -6.93
N LEU A 255 -3.75 -1.67 -6.41
CA LEU A 255 -4.82 -2.37 -7.11
C LEU A 255 -6.16 -1.61 -7.08
N GLU A 256 -6.31 -0.54 -6.27
CA GLU A 256 -7.59 0.19 -6.16
C GLU A 256 -8.05 0.77 -7.50
N LYS A 257 -7.20 1.49 -8.25
CA LYS A 257 -7.56 2.03 -9.58
C LYS A 257 -8.10 0.90 -10.49
N CYS A 258 -7.47 -0.28 -10.43
CA CYS A 258 -7.78 -1.43 -11.28
C CYS A 258 -9.20 -2.02 -11.11
N PHE A 259 -9.83 -1.90 -9.93
CA PHE A 259 -11.17 -2.47 -9.69
C PHE A 259 -12.14 -1.54 -8.95
N GLY A 260 -11.71 -0.37 -8.48
CA GLY A 260 -12.49 0.54 -7.63
C GLY A 260 -13.80 1.00 -8.29
N ARG A 261 -13.76 1.30 -9.60
CA ARG A 261 -14.98 1.58 -10.39
C ARG A 261 -15.98 0.42 -10.35
N ALA A 262 -15.51 -0.82 -10.50
CA ALA A 262 -16.34 -2.02 -10.46
C ALA A 262 -16.86 -2.36 -9.04
N LEU A 263 -16.11 -2.01 -8.00
CA LEU A 263 -16.53 -2.15 -6.59
C LEU A 263 -17.70 -1.21 -6.27
N LYS A 264 -17.61 0.03 -6.76
CA LYS A 264 -18.59 1.11 -6.59
C LYS A 264 -19.83 0.91 -7.50
N ALA A 265 -19.70 0.20 -8.63
CA ALA A 265 -20.77 0.03 -9.61
C ALA A 265 -21.93 -0.90 -9.16
N LYS A 266 -23.18 -0.49 -9.41
CA LYS A 266 -24.41 -1.27 -9.11
C LYS A 266 -24.62 -2.50 -10.01
N ARG A 267 -23.86 -2.61 -11.11
CA ARG A 267 -23.84 -3.74 -12.06
C ARG A 267 -22.41 -3.90 -12.57
N PHE A 268 -22.03 -5.10 -12.99
CA PHE A 268 -20.73 -5.35 -13.60
C PHE A 268 -20.67 -4.69 -14.99
N LEU A 269 -19.61 -3.93 -15.29
CA LEU A 269 -19.53 -3.06 -16.49
C LEU A 269 -18.56 -3.60 -17.56
N SER A 270 -17.39 -4.09 -17.15
CA SER A 270 -16.39 -4.75 -17.99
C SER A 270 -15.62 -5.76 -17.14
N ASP A 271 -15.05 -6.81 -17.76
CA ASP A 271 -14.09 -7.72 -17.10
C ASP A 271 -12.64 -7.22 -17.22
N GLU A 272 -12.40 -6.14 -17.97
CA GLU A 272 -11.10 -5.46 -18.08
C GLU A 272 -10.79 -4.60 -16.84
N PRO A 273 -9.53 -4.52 -16.39
CA PRO A 273 -9.11 -3.66 -15.29
C PRO A 273 -9.19 -2.17 -15.66
N GLY A 274 -9.39 -1.33 -14.65
CA GLY A 274 -9.32 0.14 -14.76
C GLY A 274 -7.94 0.71 -14.46
N CYS A 275 -6.85 0.01 -14.80
CA CYS A 275 -5.47 0.48 -14.56
C CYS A 275 -4.49 -0.09 -15.59
N ASP A 276 -3.54 0.74 -16.01
CA ASP A 276 -2.77 0.51 -17.23
C ASP A 276 -1.70 -0.58 -17.04
N PHE A 277 -1.13 -0.72 -15.84
CA PHE A 277 -0.14 -1.75 -15.55
C PHE A 277 -0.70 -3.19 -15.54
N LEU A 278 -2.04 -3.35 -15.54
CA LEU A 278 -2.72 -4.63 -15.76
C LEU A 278 -3.44 -4.68 -17.13
N SER A 279 -3.32 -3.65 -17.96
CA SER A 279 -3.72 -3.68 -19.36
C SER A 279 -2.61 -4.30 -20.22
N TYR A 280 -3.01 -4.97 -21.28
CA TYR A 280 -2.11 -5.23 -22.40
C TYR A 280 -2.07 -3.98 -23.29
N PRO A 281 -0.94 -3.68 -23.96
CA PRO A 281 -0.85 -2.54 -24.87
C PRO A 281 -1.84 -2.65 -26.04
N GLU A 282 -2.45 -1.52 -26.41
CA GLU A 282 -3.39 -1.41 -27.53
C GLU A 282 -2.73 -1.05 -28.87
N ILE A 283 -1.48 -0.59 -28.84
CA ILE A 283 -0.64 -0.20 -30.00
C ILE A 283 0.61 -1.07 -30.08
N LYS A 284 1.35 -1.02 -31.19
CA LYS A 284 2.66 -1.70 -31.27
C LYS A 284 3.69 -1.01 -30.37
N TYR A 285 4.61 -1.77 -29.79
CA TYR A 285 5.70 -1.17 -28.99
C TYR A 285 6.62 -0.27 -29.81
N SER A 286 6.71 -0.47 -31.13
CA SER A 286 7.40 0.38 -32.09
C SER A 286 6.70 1.72 -32.37
N GLU A 287 5.43 1.85 -31.98
CA GLU A 287 4.61 3.06 -32.06
C GLU A 287 4.52 3.79 -30.71
N ALA A 288 4.98 3.16 -29.62
CA ALA A 288 4.98 3.72 -28.28
C ALA A 288 6.10 4.78 -28.10
N ALA A 289 5.93 5.66 -27.10
CA ALA A 289 6.92 6.70 -26.80
C ALA A 289 8.23 6.09 -26.25
N ASP A 290 9.37 6.53 -26.78
CA ASP A 290 10.69 6.09 -26.31
C ASP A 290 10.95 6.57 -24.87
N CYS A 291 11.16 5.63 -23.96
CA CYS A 291 11.43 5.89 -22.55
C CYS A 291 12.81 6.49 -22.25
N ASP A 292 13.77 6.40 -23.17
CA ASP A 292 15.06 7.07 -23.08
C ASP A 292 15.02 8.50 -23.69
N ASN A 293 13.93 8.91 -24.35
CA ASN A 293 13.77 10.26 -24.89
C ASN A 293 13.56 11.29 -23.76
N PRO A 294 14.39 12.35 -23.63
CA PRO A 294 14.20 13.39 -22.62
C PRO A 294 12.87 14.13 -22.76
N ASP A 295 12.32 14.24 -23.97
CA ASP A 295 11.07 14.95 -24.28
C ASP A 295 9.82 14.03 -24.16
N ALA A 296 9.95 12.83 -23.61
CA ALA A 296 8.84 11.88 -23.47
C ALA A 296 7.79 12.37 -22.44
N PRO A 297 6.48 12.42 -22.80
CA PRO A 297 5.45 13.14 -22.03
C PRO A 297 5.12 12.56 -20.65
N SER A 298 5.61 11.36 -20.30
CA SER A 298 5.89 11.08 -18.89
C SER A 298 7.03 10.07 -18.72
N ARG A 299 8.10 10.51 -18.05
CA ARG A 299 9.16 9.60 -17.56
C ARG A 299 8.67 8.71 -16.40
N ALA A 300 7.47 8.99 -15.87
CA ALA A 300 6.81 8.22 -14.82
C ALA A 300 6.14 6.94 -15.35
N ALA A 301 5.43 6.97 -16.48
CA ALA A 301 4.78 5.78 -17.04
C ALA A 301 5.79 4.68 -17.36
N CYS A 302 6.94 5.05 -17.96
CA CYS A 302 8.04 4.15 -18.26
C CYS A 302 8.73 3.51 -17.03
N ARG A 303 8.51 4.02 -15.81
CA ARG A 303 9.21 3.57 -14.60
C ARG A 303 8.83 2.15 -14.15
N TYR A 304 7.67 1.66 -14.56
CA TYR A 304 7.17 0.33 -14.27
C TYR A 304 6.72 -0.34 -15.56
N HIS A 305 7.15 -1.58 -15.79
CA HIS A 305 6.72 -2.31 -16.98
C HIS A 305 5.21 -2.58 -16.95
N GLY A 306 4.56 -2.44 -18.10
CA GLY A 306 3.19 -2.92 -18.34
C GLY A 306 3.16 -4.44 -18.55
N LEU A 307 2.00 -4.99 -18.92
CA LEU A 307 1.93 -6.39 -19.34
C LEU A 307 2.58 -6.57 -20.71
N PHE A 308 3.34 -7.65 -20.88
CA PHE A 308 3.87 -8.03 -22.18
C PHE A 308 2.77 -8.62 -23.07
N SER A 309 2.68 -8.18 -24.32
CA SER A 309 1.83 -8.81 -25.34
C SER A 309 2.64 -9.15 -26.58
N ILE A 310 2.56 -10.42 -27.02
CA ILE A 310 3.16 -10.86 -28.29
C ILE A 310 2.45 -10.22 -29.48
N ASP A 311 1.14 -9.93 -29.37
CA ASP A 311 0.36 -9.27 -30.42
C ASP A 311 0.84 -7.82 -30.67
N ALA A 312 1.60 -7.23 -29.74
CA ALA A 312 2.11 -5.86 -29.79
C ALA A 312 3.57 -5.73 -30.28
N VAL A 313 4.26 -6.83 -30.59
CA VAL A 313 5.62 -6.78 -31.20
C VAL A 313 5.56 -6.74 -32.74
N ASP A 314 6.64 -6.30 -33.39
CA ASP A 314 6.69 -6.26 -34.86
C ASP A 314 6.92 -7.64 -35.49
N ASP A 315 7.71 -8.51 -34.83
CA ASP A 315 8.00 -9.87 -35.29
C ASP A 315 7.89 -10.88 -34.14
N GLU A 316 6.74 -11.53 -34.05
CA GLU A 316 6.43 -12.59 -33.06
C GLU A 316 7.47 -13.72 -33.05
N ARG A 317 8.19 -13.95 -34.16
CA ARG A 317 9.15 -15.04 -34.30
C ARG A 317 10.36 -14.87 -33.39
N GLU A 318 10.75 -13.64 -33.05
CA GLU A 318 11.83 -13.38 -32.08
C GLU A 318 11.46 -13.87 -30.67
N TYR A 319 10.17 -13.88 -30.36
CA TYR A 319 9.61 -14.21 -29.05
C TYR A 319 9.20 -15.69 -28.93
N ALA A 320 9.40 -16.47 -30.00
CA ALA A 320 9.27 -17.93 -29.95
C ALA A 320 10.29 -18.53 -28.98
N TRP A 321 9.84 -19.45 -28.11
CA TRP A 321 10.61 -20.02 -26.99
C TRP A 321 12.06 -20.41 -27.34
N ASP A 322 12.28 -21.02 -28.50
CA ASP A 322 13.59 -21.53 -28.89
C ASP A 322 14.56 -20.42 -29.35
N ASN A 323 14.03 -19.26 -29.78
CA ASN A 323 14.79 -18.07 -30.17
C ASN A 323 15.14 -17.14 -28.99
N LEU A 324 14.44 -17.26 -27.85
CA LEU A 324 14.70 -16.43 -26.66
C LEU A 324 16.14 -16.59 -26.14
N ILE A 325 16.77 -15.45 -25.82
CA ILE A 325 18.14 -15.32 -25.31
C ILE A 325 18.29 -16.17 -24.04
N PRO A 326 19.16 -17.21 -24.02
CA PRO A 326 19.32 -18.13 -22.90
C PRO A 326 20.22 -17.54 -21.79
N ARG A 327 19.86 -16.35 -21.29
CA ARG A 327 20.55 -15.67 -20.18
C ARG A 327 19.53 -15.17 -19.16
N VAL A 328 19.99 -15.08 -17.90
CA VAL A 328 19.22 -14.51 -16.78
C VAL A 328 19.32 -12.99 -16.82
N VAL A 329 18.20 -12.28 -17.01
CA VAL A 329 18.18 -10.81 -17.11
C VAL A 329 17.64 -10.15 -15.85
N TRP A 330 18.28 -9.04 -15.44
CA TRP A 330 17.78 -8.14 -14.40
C TRP A 330 18.16 -6.68 -14.65
N ARG A 331 17.22 -5.78 -14.36
CA ARG A 331 17.45 -4.35 -14.15
C ARG A 331 16.68 -3.94 -12.89
N GLY A 332 17.20 -2.94 -12.18
CA GLY A 332 16.55 -2.39 -11.00
C GLY A 332 17.50 -1.53 -10.16
N SER A 333 16.94 -0.77 -9.22
CA SER A 333 17.71 0.19 -8.43
C SER A 333 18.66 -0.47 -7.43
N ASP A 334 19.76 0.22 -7.11
CA ASP A 334 20.60 -0.14 -5.97
C ASP A 334 19.92 0.31 -4.67
N TYR A 335 19.09 -0.58 -4.14
CA TYR A 335 18.23 -0.35 -3.00
C TYR A 335 18.52 -1.40 -1.93
N VAL A 336 18.31 -1.03 -0.66
CA VAL A 336 18.50 -1.93 0.49
C VAL A 336 17.62 -3.17 0.38
N PHE A 337 18.10 -4.29 0.91
CA PHE A 337 17.29 -5.50 1.04
C PHE A 337 16.69 -5.58 2.43
N LEU A 338 15.36 -5.69 2.48
CA LEU A 338 14.50 -5.53 3.66
C LEU A 338 14.61 -4.13 4.32
N SER A 339 13.63 -3.77 5.15
CA SER A 339 13.71 -2.58 6.01
C SER A 339 14.56 -2.88 7.25
N LYS A 340 15.21 -1.85 7.82
CA LYS A 340 16.21 -1.99 8.91
C LYS A 340 15.75 -2.74 10.17
N ASN A 341 14.45 -2.82 10.41
CA ASN A 341 13.89 -3.48 11.61
C ASN A 341 13.68 -5.00 11.42
N TYR A 342 13.88 -5.53 10.20
CA TYR A 342 13.84 -6.96 9.93
C TYR A 342 15.23 -7.60 10.09
N GLU A 343 15.26 -8.84 10.56
CA GLU A 343 16.43 -9.71 10.42
C GLU A 343 16.75 -9.90 8.92
N GLY A 344 18.03 -10.12 8.59
CA GLY A 344 18.46 -10.30 7.19
C GLY A 344 18.67 -9.00 6.40
N PHE A 345 18.44 -7.82 6.99
CA PHE A 345 18.71 -6.52 6.37
C PHE A 345 20.10 -6.44 5.70
N LYS A 346 20.17 -5.88 4.48
CA LYS A 346 21.43 -5.57 3.77
C LYS A 346 21.42 -4.16 3.21
N GLY A 347 22.56 -3.50 3.28
CA GLY A 347 22.79 -2.17 2.70
C GLY A 347 22.74 -2.15 1.16
N ASN A 348 22.92 -0.95 0.61
CA ASN A 348 23.17 -0.77 -0.83
C ASN A 348 24.59 -1.25 -1.21
N ALA A 349 24.97 -1.17 -2.48
CA ALA A 349 26.23 -1.70 -2.96
C ALA A 349 27.48 -0.86 -2.63
N LEU A 350 27.35 0.37 -2.09
CA LEU A 350 28.42 1.38 -2.08
C LEU A 350 29.76 0.86 -1.50
N GLU A 351 29.77 0.34 -0.28
CA GLU A 351 31.00 -0.08 0.38
C GLU A 351 31.70 -1.24 -0.36
N ALA A 352 30.92 -2.22 -0.82
CA ALA A 352 31.46 -3.33 -1.62
C ALA A 352 32.01 -2.84 -2.98
N LEU A 353 31.42 -1.81 -3.60
CA LEU A 353 31.97 -1.22 -4.82
C LEU A 353 33.25 -0.40 -4.55
N ARG A 354 33.38 0.28 -3.40
CA ARG A 354 34.64 0.93 -2.97
C ARG A 354 35.76 -0.11 -2.84
N ASP A 355 35.51 -1.18 -2.08
CA ASP A 355 36.48 -2.26 -1.84
C ASP A 355 36.88 -2.98 -3.15
N ILE A 356 35.91 -3.26 -4.03
CA ILE A 356 36.17 -3.84 -5.36
C ILE A 356 36.96 -2.87 -6.26
N ALA A 357 36.69 -1.56 -6.21
CA ALA A 357 37.40 -0.58 -7.02
C ALA A 357 38.87 -0.40 -6.57
N ALA A 358 39.10 -0.39 -5.25
CA ALA A 358 40.41 -0.28 -4.63
C ALA A 358 41.26 -1.56 -4.74
N SER A 359 40.63 -2.73 -4.89
CA SER A 359 41.33 -4.01 -4.99
C SER A 359 42.22 -4.13 -6.24
N SER A 360 43.47 -4.56 -6.03
CA SER A 360 44.42 -4.91 -7.09
C SER A 360 44.01 -6.16 -7.89
N ASN A 361 43.09 -6.97 -7.38
CA ASN A 361 42.47 -8.08 -8.11
C ASN A 361 40.94 -8.01 -7.95
N ARG A 362 40.32 -7.16 -8.78
CA ARG A 362 38.87 -6.91 -8.77
C ARG A 362 38.05 -8.18 -8.96
N THR A 363 38.47 -9.08 -9.84
CA THR A 363 37.78 -10.37 -10.08
C THR A 363 37.72 -11.22 -8.80
N ARG A 364 38.85 -11.38 -8.10
CA ARG A 364 38.89 -12.11 -6.82
C ARG A 364 38.09 -11.42 -5.71
N ALA A 365 38.04 -10.08 -5.70
CA ALA A 365 37.16 -9.34 -4.79
C ALA A 365 35.68 -9.63 -5.07
N MET A 366 35.25 -9.53 -6.34
CA MET A 366 33.88 -9.87 -6.76
C MET A 366 33.50 -11.32 -6.41
N GLU A 367 34.39 -12.28 -6.65
CA GLU A 367 34.19 -13.69 -6.25
C GLU A 367 34.04 -13.87 -4.73
N SER A 368 34.68 -13.02 -3.92
CA SER A 368 34.56 -13.04 -2.46
C SER A 368 33.20 -12.50 -2.02
N TYR A 369 32.77 -11.36 -2.55
CA TYR A 369 31.44 -10.80 -2.25
C TYR A 369 30.30 -11.73 -2.71
N VAL A 370 30.42 -12.36 -3.90
CA VAL A 370 29.43 -13.34 -4.38
C VAL A 370 29.29 -14.56 -3.46
N LYS A 371 30.28 -14.85 -2.60
CA LYS A 371 30.23 -15.91 -1.57
C LYS A 371 29.91 -15.40 -0.15
N SER A 372 29.90 -14.08 0.07
CA SER A 372 29.65 -13.48 1.39
C SER A 372 28.15 -13.37 1.69
N PRO A 373 27.72 -13.56 2.96
CA PRO A 373 26.33 -13.34 3.39
C PRO A 373 26.00 -11.86 3.63
N ASP A 374 26.97 -10.95 3.46
CA ASP A 374 26.89 -9.56 3.92
C ASP A 374 26.31 -8.61 2.86
N ILE A 375 26.29 -9.04 1.59
CA ILE A 375 25.71 -8.29 0.47
C ILE A 375 24.25 -8.64 0.21
N GLY A 376 23.50 -7.66 -0.30
CA GLY A 376 22.14 -7.87 -0.80
C GLY A 376 22.10 -8.70 -2.10
N PRO A 377 20.97 -9.40 -2.37
CA PRO A 377 20.81 -10.27 -3.54
C PRO A 377 20.92 -9.52 -4.86
N ARG A 378 20.52 -8.23 -4.90
CA ARG A 378 20.71 -7.33 -6.06
C ARG A 378 22.17 -7.21 -6.45
N LEU A 379 23.05 -6.89 -5.50
CA LEU A 379 24.49 -6.84 -5.75
C LEU A 379 25.03 -8.21 -6.13
N ARG A 380 24.60 -9.30 -5.48
CA ARG A 380 25.07 -10.66 -5.81
C ARG A 380 24.81 -11.00 -7.28
N ALA A 381 23.60 -10.76 -7.77
CA ALA A 381 23.24 -11.01 -9.17
C ALA A 381 24.06 -10.15 -10.15
N VAL A 382 24.26 -8.86 -9.84
CA VAL A 382 25.06 -7.94 -10.68
C VAL A 382 26.54 -8.35 -10.72
N LEU A 383 27.14 -8.75 -9.58
CA LEU A 383 28.51 -9.28 -9.57
C LEU A 383 28.62 -10.64 -10.28
N MET A 384 27.60 -11.50 -10.20
CA MET A 384 27.51 -12.73 -11.01
C MET A 384 27.47 -12.42 -12.51
N SER A 385 26.83 -11.33 -12.94
CA SER A 385 26.88 -10.86 -14.34
C SER A 385 28.25 -10.35 -14.76
N LYS A 386 28.99 -9.65 -13.88
CA LYS A 386 30.39 -9.28 -14.16
C LYS A 386 31.30 -10.51 -14.30
N LEU A 387 31.10 -11.55 -13.50
CA LEU A 387 31.92 -12.76 -13.49
C LEU A 387 31.52 -13.79 -14.57
N LYS A 388 30.23 -13.83 -14.96
CA LYS A 388 29.65 -14.84 -15.86
C LYS A 388 28.69 -14.21 -16.89
N PRO A 389 29.15 -13.27 -17.74
CA PRO A 389 28.29 -12.49 -18.65
C PRO A 389 27.61 -13.33 -19.75
N SER A 390 28.12 -14.53 -20.03
CA SER A 390 27.50 -15.52 -20.92
C SER A 390 26.24 -16.18 -20.33
N LYS A 391 26.06 -16.14 -18.99
CA LYS A 391 24.88 -16.67 -18.28
C LYS A 391 23.95 -15.58 -17.74
N PHE A 392 24.50 -14.44 -17.32
CA PHE A 392 23.75 -13.41 -16.59
C PHE A 392 23.93 -12.02 -17.21
N ASP A 393 22.83 -11.29 -17.37
CA ASP A 393 22.75 -9.88 -17.76
C ASP A 393 22.01 -9.09 -16.68
N ALA A 394 22.67 -8.90 -15.54
CA ALA A 394 22.14 -8.19 -14.38
C ALA A 394 22.94 -6.92 -14.15
N ARG A 395 22.26 -5.77 -14.18
CA ARG A 395 22.86 -4.45 -13.91
C ARG A 395 21.93 -3.59 -13.07
N PHE A 396 22.50 -2.67 -12.30
CA PHE A 396 21.69 -1.65 -11.64
C PHE A 396 21.18 -0.62 -12.65
N PHE A 397 19.97 -0.11 -12.44
CA PHE A 397 19.39 0.99 -13.20
C PHE A 397 18.54 1.87 -12.27
N ASN A 398 18.78 3.17 -12.29
CA ASN A 398 18.24 4.14 -11.32
C ASN A 398 17.50 5.25 -12.07
N TRP A 399 16.16 5.21 -12.09
CA TRP A 399 15.33 6.21 -12.76
C TRP A 399 15.47 7.59 -12.11
N GLY A 400 15.90 8.59 -12.88
CA GLY A 400 16.16 9.94 -12.34
C GLY A 400 17.37 10.02 -11.39
N GLY A 401 18.24 9.01 -11.36
CA GLY A 401 19.32 8.92 -10.37
C GLY A 401 18.87 8.24 -9.08
N THR A 402 19.59 8.49 -7.98
CA THR A 402 19.28 7.93 -6.66
C THR A 402 19.33 9.01 -5.60
N SER A 403 18.32 9.05 -4.73
CA SER A 403 18.21 10.03 -3.63
C SER A 403 18.96 9.59 -2.36
N ALA A 404 19.75 8.53 -2.43
CA ALA A 404 20.49 8.00 -1.28
C ALA A 404 21.70 8.88 -0.92
N PRO A 405 22.14 8.91 0.36
CA PRO A 405 23.44 9.48 0.72
C PRO A 405 24.57 8.87 -0.14
N ASN A 406 25.50 9.72 -0.59
CA ASN A 406 26.61 9.37 -1.49
C ASN A 406 26.17 8.81 -2.87
N ALA A 407 24.98 9.21 -3.34
CA ALA A 407 24.44 8.88 -4.66
C ALA A 407 25.43 9.03 -5.82
N GLU A 408 26.13 10.16 -5.88
CA GLU A 408 27.07 10.50 -6.95
C GLU A 408 28.29 9.56 -6.95
N GLU A 409 28.88 9.34 -5.78
CA GLU A 409 30.01 8.41 -5.62
C GLU A 409 29.60 6.97 -6.00
N ARG A 410 28.43 6.53 -5.53
CA ARG A 410 27.85 5.24 -5.92
C ARG A 410 27.69 5.15 -7.44
N SER A 411 27.13 6.17 -8.09
CA SER A 411 26.95 6.22 -9.55
C SER A 411 28.29 6.20 -10.30
N ALA A 412 29.29 6.96 -9.83
CA ALA A 412 30.63 7.00 -10.42
C ALA A 412 31.35 5.64 -10.31
N LEU A 413 31.33 5.00 -9.14
CA LEU A 413 31.85 3.64 -8.93
C LEU A 413 31.09 2.62 -9.79
N GLY A 414 29.78 2.78 -9.92
CA GLY A 414 28.90 1.91 -10.71
C GLY A 414 29.23 1.91 -12.20
N LYS A 415 29.46 3.10 -12.76
CA LYS A 415 29.93 3.30 -14.14
C LYS A 415 31.37 2.81 -14.34
N HIS A 416 32.29 3.16 -13.44
CA HIS A 416 33.70 2.75 -13.49
C HIS A 416 33.91 1.23 -13.44
N LEU A 417 33.08 0.52 -12.66
CA LEU A 417 33.08 -0.95 -12.61
C LEU A 417 32.17 -1.58 -13.69
N GLY A 418 31.40 -0.78 -14.43
CA GLY A 418 30.43 -1.23 -15.44
C GLY A 418 29.37 -2.18 -14.87
N VAL A 419 28.90 -1.91 -13.66
CA VAL A 419 27.83 -2.66 -12.94
C VAL A 419 26.46 -2.00 -13.08
N ASP A 420 26.44 -0.73 -13.50
CA ASP A 420 25.22 0.02 -13.82
C ASP A 420 24.92 -0.09 -15.34
N ALA A 421 23.67 0.18 -15.72
CA ALA A 421 23.21 0.29 -17.10
C ALA A 421 23.03 1.75 -17.51
N ASP A 422 23.45 2.08 -18.73
CA ASP A 422 23.41 3.44 -19.28
C ASP A 422 22.06 3.81 -19.93
N LYS A 423 21.21 2.81 -20.16
CA LYS A 423 19.88 2.90 -20.80
C LYS A 423 18.84 2.13 -20.00
N HIS A 424 17.57 2.46 -20.21
CA HIS A 424 16.47 1.57 -19.81
C HIS A 424 16.57 0.21 -20.56
N LEU A 425 15.78 -0.77 -20.13
CA LEU A 425 15.57 -2.02 -20.87
C LEU A 425 14.05 -2.21 -20.97
N GLY A 426 13.47 -1.97 -22.14
CA GLY A 426 12.01 -1.98 -22.33
C GLY A 426 11.40 -3.38 -22.34
N GLU A 427 10.07 -3.46 -22.28
CA GLU A 427 9.28 -4.70 -22.34
C GLU A 427 9.63 -5.55 -23.58
N VAL A 428 9.86 -4.89 -24.72
CA VAL A 428 10.34 -5.49 -25.97
C VAL A 428 11.67 -6.23 -25.78
N GLU A 429 12.61 -5.60 -25.07
CA GLU A 429 13.96 -6.13 -24.88
C GLU A 429 14.00 -7.18 -23.77
N PHE A 430 13.28 -6.96 -22.67
CA PHE A 430 13.09 -7.95 -21.61
C PHE A 430 12.43 -9.21 -22.17
N GLY A 431 11.36 -9.08 -22.95
CA GLY A 431 10.59 -10.21 -23.51
C GLY A 431 11.41 -11.15 -24.41
N ARG A 432 12.55 -10.70 -24.94
CA ARG A 432 13.50 -11.54 -25.71
C ARG A 432 14.33 -12.49 -24.83
N TYR A 433 14.29 -12.41 -23.51
CA TYR A 433 15.05 -13.28 -22.61
C TYR A 433 14.28 -14.52 -22.14
N LYS A 434 14.99 -15.64 -21.96
CA LYS A 434 14.41 -16.92 -21.52
C LYS A 434 14.23 -17.02 -20.01
N TYR A 435 15.05 -16.32 -19.24
CA TYR A 435 15.04 -16.37 -17.77
C TYR A 435 14.99 -14.94 -17.20
N HIS A 436 13.84 -14.54 -16.67
CA HIS A 436 13.63 -13.23 -16.06
C HIS A 436 13.89 -13.33 -14.57
N LEU A 437 14.80 -12.53 -14.02
CA LEU A 437 15.04 -12.48 -12.59
C LEU A 437 14.22 -11.34 -11.96
N ASP A 438 13.67 -11.56 -10.76
CA ASP A 438 13.16 -10.49 -9.90
C ASP A 438 13.77 -10.58 -8.51
N LEU A 439 14.11 -9.43 -7.91
CA LEU A 439 14.91 -9.36 -6.68
C LEU A 439 14.35 -8.33 -5.70
N GLY A 440 14.17 -8.75 -4.46
CA GLY A 440 13.54 -7.94 -3.42
C GLY A 440 14.29 -6.64 -3.09
N GLY A 441 13.54 -5.66 -2.59
CA GLY A 441 14.02 -4.45 -1.94
C GLY A 441 13.57 -4.41 -0.47
N GLY A 442 13.21 -3.23 0.02
CA GLY A 442 12.80 -3.02 1.42
C GLY A 442 11.56 -3.81 1.86
N GLY A 443 10.60 -4.03 0.96
CA GLY A 443 9.39 -4.84 1.19
C GLY A 443 9.42 -6.24 0.56
N GLY A 444 10.58 -6.72 0.12
CA GLY A 444 10.67 -7.89 -0.75
C GLY A 444 10.45 -7.55 -2.22
N THR A 445 10.00 -8.52 -3.00
CA THR A 445 9.72 -8.43 -4.45
C THR A 445 8.40 -7.70 -4.73
N THR A 446 8.35 -6.85 -5.76
CA THR A 446 7.21 -5.92 -6.00
C THR A 446 6.30 -6.37 -7.13
N TRP A 447 5.01 -6.03 -7.05
CA TRP A 447 4.03 -6.16 -8.15
C TRP A 447 4.54 -5.70 -9.52
N SER A 448 5.26 -4.58 -9.58
CA SER A 448 5.83 -4.02 -10.81
C SER A 448 7.09 -4.75 -11.31
N GLY A 449 7.76 -5.51 -10.46
CA GLY A 449 8.84 -6.42 -10.85
C GLY A 449 8.32 -7.79 -11.27
N VAL A 450 7.30 -8.30 -10.57
CA VAL A 450 6.81 -9.68 -10.69
C VAL A 450 5.77 -9.82 -11.80
N ILE A 451 4.66 -9.05 -11.78
CA ILE A 451 3.50 -9.31 -12.64
C ILE A 451 3.82 -9.14 -14.13
N PRO A 452 4.57 -8.11 -14.57
CA PRO A 452 5.03 -7.99 -15.96
C PRO A 452 5.82 -9.21 -16.44
N LYS A 453 6.78 -9.69 -15.63
CA LYS A 453 7.64 -10.83 -15.97
C LYS A 453 6.89 -12.16 -16.02
N LEU A 454 5.76 -12.28 -15.32
CA LEU A 454 4.85 -13.43 -15.45
C LEU A 454 4.07 -13.45 -16.79
N SER A 455 3.98 -12.32 -17.50
CA SER A 455 3.36 -12.23 -18.84
C SER A 455 4.34 -12.34 -20.01
N MET A 456 5.64 -12.38 -19.72
CA MET A 456 6.69 -12.45 -20.75
C MET A 456 6.92 -13.90 -21.23
N PRO A 457 7.46 -14.11 -22.45
CA PRO A 457 7.62 -15.45 -23.03
C PRO A 457 8.67 -16.35 -22.35
N GLY A 458 9.54 -15.78 -21.51
CA GLY A 458 10.47 -16.52 -20.67
C GLY A 458 9.85 -16.98 -19.34
N VAL A 459 10.65 -17.55 -18.45
CA VAL A 459 10.22 -17.94 -17.10
C VAL A 459 10.68 -16.94 -16.04
N LEU A 460 9.85 -16.66 -15.04
CA LEU A 460 10.24 -15.91 -13.85
C LEU A 460 11.06 -16.79 -12.89
N PHE A 461 12.26 -16.33 -12.54
CA PHE A 461 13.02 -16.73 -11.37
C PHE A 461 12.67 -15.76 -10.25
N HIS A 462 11.80 -16.19 -9.32
CA HIS A 462 11.25 -15.35 -8.26
C HIS A 462 12.07 -15.48 -6.97
N HIS A 463 12.43 -14.33 -6.41
CA HIS A 463 13.17 -14.23 -5.16
C HIS A 463 12.25 -14.39 -3.95
N GLU A 464 12.35 -15.55 -3.28
CA GLU A 464 11.61 -15.86 -2.07
C GLU A 464 12.19 -15.08 -0.89
N THR A 465 11.43 -14.12 -0.36
CA THR A 465 11.80 -13.34 0.84
C THR A 465 10.89 -13.66 2.03
N ILE A 466 11.23 -13.17 3.23
CA ILE A 466 10.32 -13.17 4.39
C ILE A 466 9.08 -12.30 4.21
N MET A 467 9.03 -11.45 3.18
CA MET A 467 7.90 -10.56 2.87
C MET A 467 7.07 -11.08 1.69
N LYS A 468 5.81 -10.63 1.60
CA LYS A 468 4.93 -10.90 0.47
C LYS A 468 3.97 -9.75 0.14
N ASP A 469 3.73 -9.59 -1.15
CA ASP A 469 2.55 -8.88 -1.64
C ASP A 469 1.28 -9.74 -1.50
N SER A 470 0.12 -9.10 -1.38
CA SER A 470 -1.16 -9.78 -1.11
C SER A 470 -1.55 -10.90 -2.09
N TYR A 471 -1.10 -10.84 -3.36
CA TYR A 471 -1.40 -11.81 -4.42
C TYR A 471 -0.45 -13.02 -4.45
N PHE A 472 0.69 -13.00 -3.75
CA PHE A 472 1.66 -14.11 -3.76
C PHE A 472 1.06 -15.42 -3.29
N ASP A 473 0.06 -15.43 -2.40
CA ASP A 473 -0.64 -16.65 -1.96
C ASP A 473 -1.43 -17.35 -3.08
N SER A 474 -1.52 -16.76 -4.28
CA SER A 474 -2.09 -17.38 -5.49
C SER A 474 -1.06 -17.71 -6.56
N LEU A 475 0.20 -17.28 -6.38
CA LEU A 475 1.34 -17.73 -7.15
C LEU A 475 1.92 -18.97 -6.45
N LEU A 476 2.46 -19.91 -7.23
CA LEU A 476 2.85 -21.23 -6.73
C LEU A 476 4.25 -21.59 -7.25
N PRO A 477 5.21 -21.91 -6.37
CA PRO A 477 6.56 -22.27 -6.79
C PRO A 477 6.53 -23.57 -7.60
N TRP A 478 7.35 -23.63 -8.64
CA TRP A 478 7.40 -24.71 -9.65
C TRP A 478 6.13 -24.89 -10.50
N VAL A 479 5.11 -24.03 -10.32
CA VAL A 479 3.91 -23.99 -11.17
C VAL A 479 3.86 -22.68 -11.96
N HIS A 480 4.01 -21.53 -11.28
CA HIS A 480 3.96 -20.18 -11.90
C HIS A 480 5.33 -19.49 -11.95
N TYR A 481 6.34 -19.99 -11.22
CA TYR A 481 7.72 -19.45 -11.23
C TYR A 481 8.73 -20.48 -10.73
N VAL A 482 10.02 -20.24 -10.99
CA VAL A 482 11.14 -20.98 -10.38
C VAL A 482 11.58 -20.23 -9.12
N PRO A 483 11.50 -20.81 -7.91
CA PRO A 483 11.94 -20.14 -6.68
C PRO A 483 13.47 -20.10 -6.57
N ILE A 484 14.02 -18.94 -6.19
CA ILE A 484 15.40 -18.79 -5.68
C ILE A 484 15.37 -18.37 -4.20
N ARG A 485 16.42 -18.69 -3.46
CA ARG A 485 16.56 -18.32 -2.03
C ARG A 485 16.66 -16.82 -1.80
N GLU A 486 16.37 -16.41 -0.57
CA GLU A 486 16.47 -15.03 -0.09
C GLU A 486 17.88 -14.43 -0.20
N ASP A 487 18.93 -15.26 -0.09
CA ASP A 487 20.31 -14.83 -0.31
C ASP A 487 20.74 -14.87 -1.78
N ALA A 488 19.90 -15.40 -2.69
CA ALA A 488 20.19 -15.74 -4.08
C ALA A 488 21.38 -16.70 -4.30
N SER A 489 21.77 -17.50 -3.28
CA SER A 489 22.91 -18.44 -3.37
C SER A 489 22.72 -19.57 -4.38
N ASP A 490 21.47 -19.99 -4.64
CA ASP A 490 21.13 -21.09 -5.54
C ASP A 490 20.76 -20.62 -6.96
N LEU A 491 20.98 -19.35 -7.30
CA LEU A 491 20.62 -18.79 -8.61
C LEU A 491 21.27 -19.53 -9.81
N GLU A 492 22.52 -19.98 -9.69
CA GLU A 492 23.17 -20.78 -10.74
C GLU A 492 22.70 -22.25 -10.76
N GLU A 493 22.27 -22.80 -9.62
CA GLU A 493 21.64 -24.12 -9.53
C GLU A 493 20.27 -24.09 -10.26
N LYS A 494 19.47 -23.05 -10.06
CA LYS A 494 18.18 -22.89 -10.74
C LYS A 494 18.32 -22.65 -12.24
N LEU A 495 19.33 -21.89 -12.66
CA LEU A 495 19.66 -21.73 -14.08
C LEU A 495 20.04 -23.09 -14.69
N ALA A 496 20.96 -23.83 -14.06
CA ALA A 496 21.35 -25.15 -14.54
C ALA A 496 20.17 -26.13 -14.59
N TRP A 497 19.26 -26.09 -13.60
CA TRP A 497 18.03 -26.87 -13.63
C TRP A 497 17.16 -26.52 -14.85
N ALA A 498 16.93 -25.22 -15.10
CA ALA A 498 16.08 -24.76 -16.20
C ALA A 498 16.67 -25.11 -17.58
N GLU A 499 17.99 -24.99 -17.73
CA GLU A 499 18.73 -25.40 -18.94
C GLU A 499 18.56 -26.90 -19.25
N HIS A 500 18.51 -27.76 -18.23
CA HIS A 500 18.32 -29.21 -18.38
C HIS A 500 16.85 -29.66 -18.49
N HIS A 501 15.88 -28.81 -18.14
CA HIS A 501 14.45 -29.14 -18.12
C HIS A 501 13.58 -28.20 -19.00
N PRO A 502 13.97 -27.90 -20.26
CA PRO A 502 13.37 -26.80 -21.05
C PRO A 502 11.85 -26.94 -21.25
N HIS A 503 11.31 -28.15 -21.34
CA HIS A 503 9.86 -28.37 -21.43
C HIS A 503 9.11 -28.00 -20.14
N GLN A 504 9.67 -28.32 -18.98
CA GLN A 504 9.08 -27.94 -17.68
C GLN A 504 9.20 -26.43 -17.47
N THR A 505 10.36 -25.86 -17.79
CA THR A 505 10.61 -24.41 -17.74
C THR A 505 9.62 -23.63 -18.63
N ARG A 506 9.35 -24.10 -19.85
CA ARG A 506 8.33 -23.52 -20.74
C ARG A 506 6.92 -23.66 -20.16
N GLN A 507 6.59 -24.80 -19.56
CA GLN A 507 5.27 -24.98 -18.95
C GLN A 507 5.04 -24.03 -17.77
N ILE A 508 6.07 -23.74 -16.96
CA ILE A 508 5.98 -22.76 -15.87
C ILE A 508 5.68 -21.35 -16.42
N SER A 509 6.34 -20.95 -17.52
CA SER A 509 6.04 -19.68 -18.23
C SER A 509 4.58 -19.63 -18.74
N LEU A 510 4.11 -20.68 -19.41
CA LEU A 510 2.73 -20.75 -19.91
C LEU A 510 1.68 -20.71 -18.79
N ASN A 511 1.98 -21.31 -17.64
CA ASN A 511 1.12 -21.23 -16.45
C ASN A 511 1.12 -19.82 -15.83
N ALA A 512 2.28 -19.13 -15.84
CA ALA A 512 2.42 -17.77 -15.34
C ALA A 512 1.56 -16.77 -16.13
N ASP A 513 1.65 -16.82 -17.46
CA ASP A 513 0.84 -16.00 -18.36
C ASP A 513 -0.67 -16.31 -18.20
N ALA A 514 -1.04 -17.59 -18.12
CA ALA A 514 -2.41 -18.00 -17.82
C ALA A 514 -2.91 -17.47 -16.45
N TRP A 515 -2.04 -17.38 -15.44
CA TRP A 515 -2.35 -16.72 -14.16
C TRP A 515 -2.57 -15.22 -14.36
N VAL A 516 -1.71 -14.51 -15.12
CA VAL A 516 -1.88 -13.06 -15.38
C VAL A 516 -3.19 -12.78 -16.13
N ARG A 517 -3.47 -13.49 -17.22
CA ARG A 517 -4.72 -13.40 -18.01
C ARG A 517 -5.98 -13.64 -17.18
N ASN A 518 -5.86 -14.35 -16.06
CA ASN A 518 -6.95 -14.55 -15.11
C ASN A 518 -6.98 -13.49 -14.00
N PHE A 519 -5.84 -13.21 -13.35
CA PHE A 519 -5.75 -12.28 -12.21
C PHE A 519 -6.14 -10.85 -12.58
N ARG A 520 -5.70 -10.35 -13.76
CA ARG A 520 -5.97 -8.98 -14.23
C ARG A 520 -7.45 -8.60 -14.34
N ARG A 521 -8.34 -9.59 -14.42
CA ARG A 521 -9.76 -9.38 -14.72
C ARG A 521 -10.46 -8.67 -13.56
N ALA A 522 -11.26 -7.65 -13.83
CA ALA A 522 -11.95 -6.87 -12.81
C ALA A 522 -12.78 -7.72 -11.83
N LYS A 523 -13.40 -8.81 -12.30
CA LYS A 523 -14.13 -9.77 -11.43
C LYS A 523 -13.20 -10.50 -10.45
N ASN A 524 -12.00 -10.84 -10.88
CA ASN A 524 -11.01 -11.57 -10.09
C ASN A 524 -10.22 -10.64 -9.17
N LEU A 525 -9.95 -9.40 -9.58
CA LEU A 525 -9.47 -8.34 -8.70
C LEU A 525 -10.50 -7.99 -7.60
N LEU A 526 -11.79 -7.93 -7.93
CA LEU A 526 -12.86 -7.81 -6.93
C LEU A 526 -12.90 -9.00 -5.97
N ARG A 527 -12.70 -10.24 -6.47
CA ARG A 527 -12.59 -11.44 -5.63
C ARG A 527 -11.38 -11.34 -4.70
N HIS A 528 -10.22 -10.94 -5.22
CA HIS A 528 -8.99 -10.73 -4.46
C HIS A 528 -9.23 -9.73 -3.32
N ASN A 529 -9.88 -8.59 -3.59
CA ASN A 529 -10.23 -7.63 -2.55
C ASN A 529 -11.25 -8.16 -1.52
N TYR A 530 -12.18 -9.03 -1.95
CA TYR A 530 -13.10 -9.69 -1.02
C TYR A 530 -12.38 -10.68 -0.09
N GLU A 531 -11.44 -11.46 -0.63
CA GLU A 531 -10.66 -12.43 0.14
C GLU A 531 -9.61 -11.76 1.05
N LYS A 532 -8.97 -10.67 0.61
CA LYS A 532 -7.85 -10.01 1.32
C LYS A 532 -8.25 -8.82 2.20
N LEU A 533 -9.39 -8.17 1.95
CA LEU A 533 -9.85 -7.04 2.78
C LEU A 533 -11.24 -7.28 3.36
N ALA A 534 -12.24 -7.69 2.56
CA ALA A 534 -13.61 -7.83 3.08
C ALA A 534 -13.74 -8.97 4.12
N LYS A 535 -13.15 -10.15 3.88
CA LYS A 535 -13.14 -11.24 4.87
C LYS A 535 -12.43 -10.83 6.18
N PRO A 536 -11.18 -10.35 6.18
CA PRO A 536 -10.52 -9.92 7.42
C PRO A 536 -11.23 -8.76 8.13
N LEU A 537 -11.84 -7.80 7.42
CA LEU A 537 -12.71 -6.79 8.04
C LEU A 537 -13.87 -7.44 8.79
N GLY A 538 -14.53 -8.44 8.19
CA GLY A 538 -15.65 -9.16 8.81
C GLY A 538 -15.25 -10.09 9.95
N GLU A 539 -14.04 -10.63 9.94
CA GLU A 539 -13.52 -11.48 11.01
C GLU A 539 -12.99 -10.67 12.21
N ARG A 540 -12.36 -9.52 11.94
CA ARG A 540 -11.62 -8.76 12.95
C ARG A 540 -12.38 -7.56 13.51
N VAL A 541 -13.16 -6.85 12.69
CA VAL A 541 -13.83 -5.58 13.08
C VAL A 541 -15.36 -5.67 13.00
N LEU A 542 -15.91 -6.16 11.88
CA LEU A 542 -17.35 -6.10 11.53
C LEU A 542 -18.04 -7.46 11.65
N LYS A 543 -17.82 -8.12 12.79
CA LYS A 543 -18.26 -9.50 13.08
C LYS A 543 -19.76 -9.72 12.86
N GLY A 544 -20.08 -10.66 11.98
CA GLY A 544 -21.45 -11.07 11.65
C GLY A 544 -22.16 -10.26 10.56
N TYR A 545 -21.53 -9.23 9.98
CA TYR A 545 -22.17 -8.33 9.00
C TYR A 545 -21.77 -8.57 7.53
N LEU A 546 -20.77 -9.41 7.26
CA LEU A 546 -20.26 -9.71 5.91
C LEU A 546 -21.31 -10.48 5.07
N ILE A 547 -21.62 -9.98 3.87
CA ILE A 547 -22.45 -10.70 2.89
C ILE A 547 -21.60 -11.49 1.88
N PRO A 548 -22.06 -12.64 1.36
CA PRO A 548 -21.36 -13.38 0.31
C PRO A 548 -21.09 -12.55 -0.95
N PHE A 549 -19.91 -12.73 -1.55
CA PHE A 549 -19.52 -12.05 -2.81
C PHE A 549 -20.58 -12.18 -3.91
N GLU A 550 -21.13 -13.38 -4.09
CA GLU A 550 -22.15 -13.69 -5.09
C GLU A 550 -23.46 -12.94 -4.84
N ARG A 551 -23.75 -12.58 -3.57
CA ARG A 551 -24.89 -11.73 -3.20
C ARG A 551 -24.58 -10.26 -3.41
N ALA A 552 -23.36 -9.82 -3.12
CA ALA A 552 -22.89 -8.46 -3.34
C ALA A 552 -22.77 -8.08 -4.83
N HIS A 553 -22.61 -9.05 -5.72
CA HIS A 553 -22.40 -8.85 -7.16
C HIS A 553 -23.44 -9.55 -8.06
N ALA A 554 -24.57 -9.98 -7.50
CA ALA A 554 -25.70 -10.47 -8.30
C ALA A 554 -26.33 -9.32 -9.13
N ASP A 555 -26.75 -9.60 -10.37
CA ASP A 555 -27.59 -8.63 -11.10
C ASP A 555 -28.93 -8.47 -10.36
N PRO A 556 -29.38 -7.22 -10.09
CA PRO A 556 -30.62 -6.97 -9.34
C PRO A 556 -31.87 -7.64 -9.93
N LYS A 557 -31.91 -7.93 -11.24
CA LYS A 557 -33.02 -8.64 -11.89
C LYS A 557 -33.04 -10.11 -11.47
N THR A 558 -31.92 -10.83 -11.56
CA THR A 558 -31.85 -12.24 -11.13
C THR A 558 -31.95 -12.39 -9.61
N ALA A 559 -31.47 -11.41 -8.83
CA ALA A 559 -31.69 -11.37 -7.38
C ALA A 559 -33.18 -11.31 -7.04
N ARG A 560 -33.93 -10.34 -7.60
CA ARG A 560 -35.39 -10.20 -7.39
C ARG A 560 -36.19 -11.41 -7.89
N VAL A 561 -35.75 -12.07 -8.97
CA VAL A 561 -36.37 -13.32 -9.45
C VAL A 561 -36.14 -14.47 -8.49
N ARG A 562 -34.91 -14.67 -7.98
CA ARG A 562 -34.61 -15.71 -6.98
C ARG A 562 -35.35 -15.48 -5.66
N GLU A 563 -35.43 -14.23 -5.20
CA GLU A 563 -36.14 -13.86 -3.97
C GLU A 563 -37.66 -14.09 -4.10
N ARG A 564 -38.26 -13.70 -5.23
CA ARG A 564 -39.67 -14.04 -5.54
C ARG A 564 -39.90 -15.54 -5.65
N ALA A 565 -38.97 -16.31 -6.23
CA ALA A 565 -39.08 -17.76 -6.31
C ALA A 565 -39.02 -18.42 -4.91
N ALA A 566 -38.10 -17.99 -4.05
CA ALA A 566 -37.99 -18.49 -2.68
C ALA A 566 -39.22 -18.16 -1.82
N LEU A 567 -39.76 -16.95 -1.95
CA LEU A 567 -41.02 -16.55 -1.30
C LEU A 567 -42.23 -17.32 -1.84
N ALA A 568 -42.21 -17.72 -3.12
CA ALA A 568 -43.24 -18.57 -3.70
C ALA A 568 -43.18 -20.01 -3.15
N SER A 569 -41.99 -20.64 -3.05
CA SER A 569 -41.86 -21.98 -2.47
C SER A 569 -42.30 -22.04 -1.01
N VAL A 570 -41.92 -21.05 -0.19
CA VAL A 570 -42.37 -20.97 1.22
C VAL A 570 -43.90 -20.82 1.33
N ARG A 571 -44.56 -20.17 0.36
CA ARG A 571 -46.03 -20.11 0.27
C ARG A 571 -46.69 -21.42 -0.15
N VAL A 572 -46.00 -22.29 -0.90
CA VAL A 572 -46.52 -23.62 -1.26
C VAL A 572 -46.46 -24.57 -0.06
N ASP A 573 -45.33 -24.62 0.65
CA ASP A 573 -45.20 -25.46 1.85
C ASP A 573 -46.23 -25.06 2.94
N THR A 574 -46.44 -23.76 3.13
CA THR A 574 -47.43 -23.26 4.11
C THR A 574 -48.89 -23.42 3.70
N THR A 575 -49.20 -23.66 2.42
CA THR A 575 -50.59 -23.94 1.96
C THR A 575 -50.92 -25.43 1.90
N THR A 576 -49.92 -26.32 1.97
CA THR A 576 -50.12 -27.78 1.90
C THR A 576 -50.45 -28.41 3.26
N THR A 577 -50.45 -27.63 4.35
CA THR A 577 -50.57 -28.12 5.75
C THR A 577 -51.93 -27.76 6.38
N THR A 578 -53.02 -27.72 5.61
CA THR A 578 -54.38 -27.43 6.13
C THR A 578 -55.42 -28.31 5.46
N THR A 579 -56.29 -28.93 6.26
CA THR A 579 -57.10 -30.15 5.94
C THR A 579 -56.20 -31.38 5.70
N ILE A 580 -56.53 -32.59 6.17
CA ILE A 580 -57.86 -33.17 6.42
C ILE A 580 -58.07 -33.61 7.89
N THR A 581 -59.06 -32.98 8.52
CA THR A 581 -60.11 -33.63 9.34
C THR A 581 -61.40 -33.51 8.52
N THR A 582 -62.42 -34.37 8.54
CA THR A 582 -62.94 -35.42 9.47
C THR A 582 -63.72 -36.44 8.59
N PRO A 583 -64.59 -37.39 9.06
CA PRO A 583 -65.05 -37.73 10.41
C PRO A 583 -64.49 -39.03 11.00
#